data_AF-A0A971V3P3-F1
#
_entry.id   AF-A0A971V3P3-F1
#
_cell.length_a   1.000
_cell.length_b   1.000
_cell.length_c   1.000
_cell.angle_alpha   90.00
_cell.angle_beta   90.00
_cell.angle_gamma   90.00
#
_symmetry.space_group_name_H-M   'P 1'
#
loop_
_entity.id
_entity.type
_entity.pdbx_description
1 polymer ?
#
loop_
_entity_poly.entity_id
_entity_poly.type
_entity_poly.pdbx_seq_one_letter_code
_entity_poly.pdbx_strand_id
1 'polypeptide(L)'
;LFIALVCMGIYILSRFRNWGFSVGTVAALSIDAFSVIGLYSLLWKVMPFSMEMDQTFVAAILTIVGYSINDKVVVFDRVREYRQLYPKRGLRELFNDSMNATLTRTINTGLSTILVIIAILIFGGDAVRSFVFAMLIGVVVGTVTSLFVAAPVAYKMTLKSKIK
;
A
#
# COMPACT_ATOMS: atom_id res chain seq x y z
N LEU A 1 15.53 -8.99 4.83
CA LEU A 1 14.04 -9.04 4.95
C LEU A 1 13.57 -8.82 6.40
N PHE A 2 14.03 -9.63 7.37
CA PHE A 2 13.65 -9.48 8.78
C PHE A 2 13.91 -8.07 9.36
N ILE A 3 15.13 -7.55 9.20
CA ILE A 3 15.48 -6.18 9.66
C ILE A 3 14.56 -5.13 9.05
N ALA A 4 14.26 -5.23 7.75
CA ALA A 4 13.37 -4.30 7.07
C ALA A 4 11.93 -4.34 7.61
N LEU A 5 11.40 -5.54 7.89
CA LEU A 5 10.09 -5.70 8.53
C LEU A 5 10.05 -5.07 9.92
N VAL A 6 11.11 -5.26 10.72
CA VAL A 6 11.22 -4.66 12.05
C VAL A 6 11.29 -3.12 11.95
N CYS A 7 12.13 -2.57 11.08
CA CYS A 7 12.24 -1.13 10.87
C CYS A 7 10.91 -0.52 10.38
N MET A 8 10.21 -1.17 9.45
CA MET A 8 8.89 -0.72 9.00
C MET A 8 7.83 -0.82 10.09
N GLY A 9 7.86 -1.89 10.90
CA GLY A 9 6.99 -2.01 12.07
C GLY A 9 7.19 -0.86 13.05
N ILE A 10 8.46 -0.54 13.36
CA ILE A 10 8.82 0.60 14.21
C ILE A 10 8.33 1.92 13.60
N TYR A 11 8.52 2.12 12.29
CA TYR A 11 8.03 3.31 11.59
C TYR A 11 6.51 3.47 11.71
N ILE A 12 5.74 2.41 11.45
CA ILE A 12 4.28 2.43 11.53
C ILE A 12 3.83 2.71 12.97
N LEU A 13 4.43 2.05 13.96
CA LEU A 13 4.11 2.24 15.39
C LEU A 13 4.45 3.66 15.88
N SER A 14 5.59 4.21 15.45
CA SER A 14 5.99 5.59 15.78
C SER A 14 5.07 6.62 15.11
N ARG A 15 4.66 6.37 13.85
CA ARG A 15 3.78 7.28 13.09
C ARG A 15 2.35 7.32 13.64
N PHE A 16 1.81 6.17 14.03
CA PHE A 16 0.42 6.03 14.48
C PHE A 16 0.33 5.69 15.96
N ARG A 17 0.11 6.72 16.79
CA ARG A 17 -0.14 6.54 18.24
C ARG A 17 -1.43 5.76 18.54
N ASN A 18 -2.36 5.64 17.58
CA ASN A 18 -3.57 4.83 17.69
C ASN A 18 -3.37 3.45 17.08
N TRP A 19 -3.52 2.42 17.89
CA TRP A 19 -3.41 1.00 17.50
C TRP A 19 -4.32 0.60 16.33
N GLY A 20 -5.50 1.22 16.19
CA GLY A 20 -6.43 0.94 15.10
C GLY A 20 -5.87 1.25 13.70
N PHE A 21 -5.07 2.31 13.56
CA PHE A 21 -4.45 2.66 12.27
C PHE A 21 -3.29 1.72 11.93
N SER A 22 -2.46 1.36 12.92
CA SER A 22 -1.37 0.39 12.70
C SER A 22 -1.88 -0.97 12.23
N VAL A 23 -2.96 -1.49 12.84
CA VAL A 23 -3.56 -2.77 12.40
C VAL A 23 -4.11 -2.67 10.98
N GLY A 24 -4.75 -1.54 10.63
CA GLY A 24 -5.22 -1.28 9.26
C GLY A 24 -4.08 -1.26 8.23
N THR A 25 -2.97 -0.59 8.55
CA THR A 25 -1.77 -0.56 7.69
C THR A 25 -1.20 -1.96 7.48
N VAL A 26 -0.97 -2.70 8.58
CA VAL A 26 -0.34 -4.03 8.52
C VAL A 26 -1.24 -5.01 7.76
N ALA A 27 -2.55 -5.01 8.00
CA ALA A 27 -3.48 -5.89 7.29
C ALA A 27 -3.44 -5.64 5.77
N ALA A 28 -3.48 -4.38 5.35
CA ALA A 28 -3.43 -4.03 3.93
C ALA A 28 -2.06 -4.36 3.30
N LEU A 29 -0.95 -4.15 4.02
CA LEU A 29 0.39 -4.53 3.56
C LEU A 29 0.56 -6.04 3.39
N SER A 30 -0.02 -6.83 4.28
CA SER A 30 -0.03 -8.29 4.13
C SER A 30 -0.73 -8.67 2.82
N ILE A 31 -1.90 -8.08 2.53
CA ILE A 31 -2.61 -8.32 1.27
C ILE A 31 -1.76 -7.89 0.07
N ASP A 32 -1.07 -6.75 0.13
CA ASP A 32 -0.18 -6.29 -0.94
C ASP A 32 0.91 -7.33 -1.23
N ALA A 33 1.63 -7.77 -0.19
CA ALA A 33 2.69 -8.75 -0.32
C ALA A 33 2.20 -10.10 -0.85
N PHE A 34 1.09 -10.63 -0.30
CA PHE A 34 0.51 -11.88 -0.78
C PHE A 34 0.00 -11.78 -2.21
N SER A 35 -0.58 -10.64 -2.60
CA SER A 35 -1.07 -10.44 -3.97
C SER A 35 0.08 -10.37 -4.96
N VAL A 36 1.17 -9.69 -4.63
CA VAL A 36 2.38 -9.65 -5.47
C VAL A 36 2.96 -11.05 -5.61
N ILE A 37 3.18 -11.77 -4.50
CA ILE A 37 3.74 -13.13 -4.55
C ILE A 37 2.83 -14.08 -5.33
N GLY A 38 1.52 -14.03 -5.07
CA GLY A 38 0.52 -14.89 -5.72
C GLY A 38 0.42 -14.63 -7.23
N LEU A 39 0.27 -13.36 -7.63
CA LEU A 39 0.17 -13.00 -9.05
C LEU A 39 1.48 -13.21 -9.79
N TYR A 40 2.62 -12.90 -9.17
CA TYR A 40 3.94 -13.16 -9.76
C TYR A 40 4.16 -14.66 -9.98
N SER A 41 3.80 -15.50 -9.00
CA SER A 41 3.90 -16.96 -9.11
C SER A 41 2.96 -17.55 -10.17
N LEU A 42 1.72 -17.03 -10.29
CA LEU A 42 0.77 -17.49 -11.30
C LEU A 42 1.17 -17.09 -12.72
N LEU A 43 1.70 -15.87 -12.89
CA LEU A 43 2.03 -15.31 -14.20
C LEU A 43 3.42 -15.73 -14.70
N TRP A 44 4.23 -16.40 -13.87
CA TRP A 44 5.57 -16.87 -14.21
C TRP A 44 5.62 -17.71 -15.51
N LYS A 45 4.55 -18.46 -15.81
CA LYS A 45 4.47 -19.32 -17.00
C LYS A 45 3.92 -18.61 -18.24
N VAL A 46 3.29 -17.45 -18.07
CA VAL A 46 2.53 -16.76 -19.13
C VAL A 46 3.37 -15.67 -19.82
N MET A 47 4.29 -15.03 -19.11
CA MET A 47 5.01 -13.88 -19.63
C MET A 47 6.27 -14.28 -20.43
N PRO A 48 6.68 -13.45 -21.42
CA PRO A 48 7.79 -13.77 -22.33
C PRO A 48 9.20 -13.53 -21.76
N PHE A 49 9.34 -13.26 -20.46
CA PHE A 49 10.61 -12.95 -19.79
C PHE A 49 10.84 -13.84 -18.57
N SER A 50 12.10 -14.05 -18.19
CA SER A 50 12.47 -14.89 -17.04
C SER A 50 11.96 -14.26 -15.73
N MET A 51 10.97 -14.90 -15.11
CA MET A 51 10.48 -14.55 -13.78
C MET A 51 11.09 -15.44 -12.72
N GLU A 52 12.37 -15.21 -12.44
CA GLU A 52 13.04 -15.89 -11.33
C GLU A 52 12.73 -15.19 -10.01
N MET A 53 12.63 -15.98 -8.94
CA MET A 53 12.52 -15.46 -7.58
C MET A 53 13.93 -15.30 -7.01
N ASP A 54 14.61 -14.25 -7.45
CA ASP A 54 15.99 -13.93 -7.11
C ASP A 54 16.07 -12.77 -6.10
N GLN A 55 17.27 -12.24 -5.89
CA GLN A 55 17.48 -11.06 -5.05
C GLN A 55 16.71 -9.83 -5.58
N THR A 56 16.56 -9.72 -6.90
CA THR A 56 15.83 -8.64 -7.56
C THR A 56 14.35 -8.67 -7.20
N PHE A 57 13.74 -9.87 -7.16
CA PHE A 57 12.37 -10.05 -6.70
C PHE A 57 12.18 -9.60 -5.24
N VAL A 58 13.10 -9.97 -4.35
CA VAL A 58 13.06 -9.53 -2.93
C VAL A 58 13.18 -8.02 -2.81
N ALA A 59 14.03 -7.39 -3.62
CA ALA A 59 14.14 -5.93 -3.68
C ALA A 59 12.82 -5.30 -4.13
N ALA A 60 12.16 -5.86 -5.15
CA ALA A 60 10.87 -5.37 -5.64
C ALA A 60 9.80 -5.39 -4.54
N ILE A 61 9.66 -6.49 -3.80
CA ILE A 61 8.73 -6.58 -2.66
C ILE A 61 9.01 -5.46 -1.65
N LEU A 62 10.27 -5.26 -1.28
CA LEU A 62 10.63 -4.25 -0.28
C LEU A 62 10.27 -2.84 -0.77
N THR A 63 10.50 -2.55 -2.05
CA THR A 63 10.11 -1.28 -2.68
C THR A 63 8.60 -1.10 -2.69
N ILE A 64 7.84 -2.15 -3.02
CA ILE A 64 6.36 -2.11 -3.02
C ILE A 64 5.83 -1.81 -1.62
N VAL A 65 6.35 -2.47 -0.59
CA VAL A 65 5.91 -2.23 0.79
C VAL A 65 6.19 -0.78 1.18
N GLY A 66 7.38 -0.25 0.88
CA GLY A 66 7.72 1.15 1.15
C GLY A 66 6.83 2.14 0.40
N TYR A 67 6.60 1.90 -0.89
CA TYR A 67 5.70 2.70 -1.73
C TYR A 67 4.26 2.68 -1.20
N SER A 68 3.74 1.49 -0.89
CA SER A 68 2.36 1.26 -0.49
C SER A 68 2.05 1.79 0.92
N ILE A 69 3.05 1.84 1.81
CA ILE A 69 2.92 2.51 3.13
C ILE A 69 2.64 4.00 2.97
N ASN A 70 3.31 4.67 2.02
CA ASN A 70 3.19 6.11 1.86
C ASN A 70 1.74 6.55 1.61
N ASP A 71 1.04 5.88 0.72
CA ASP A 71 -0.37 6.18 0.42
C ASP A 71 -1.27 5.97 1.65
N LYS A 72 -1.05 4.86 2.38
CA LYS A 72 -1.78 4.56 3.62
C LYS A 72 -1.55 5.64 4.69
N VAL A 73 -0.33 6.15 4.80
CA VAL A 73 0.00 7.21 5.77
C VAL A 73 -0.72 8.50 5.44
N VAL A 74 -0.75 8.90 4.16
CA VAL A 74 -1.43 10.12 3.73
C VAL A 74 -2.94 10.05 4.02
N VAL A 75 -3.59 8.90 3.76
CA VAL A 75 -5.01 8.69 4.08
C VAL A 75 -5.25 8.83 5.58
N PHE A 76 -4.45 8.17 6.42
CA PHE A 76 -4.64 8.21 7.87
C PHE A 76 -4.31 9.56 8.49
N ASP A 77 -3.36 10.30 7.92
CA ASP A 77 -3.10 11.67 8.33
C ASP A 77 -4.27 12.59 7.99
N ARG A 78 -4.91 12.44 6.81
CA ARG A 78 -6.15 13.17 6.51
C ARG A 78 -7.29 12.84 7.47
N VAL A 79 -7.46 11.55 7.82
CA VAL A 79 -8.47 11.15 8.84
C VAL A 79 -8.21 11.82 10.18
N ARG A 80 -6.94 11.91 10.60
CA ARG A 80 -6.55 12.57 11.86
C ARG A 80 -6.79 14.08 11.80
N GLU A 81 -6.45 14.71 10.69
CA GLU A 81 -6.66 16.15 10.47
C GLU A 81 -8.15 16.51 10.48
N TYR A 82 -8.98 15.79 9.72
CA TYR A 82 -10.42 16.04 9.69
C TYR A 82 -11.07 15.78 11.05
N ARG A 83 -10.52 14.88 11.87
CA ARG A 83 -11.02 14.63 13.23
C ARG A 83 -10.80 15.84 14.14
N GLN A 84 -9.73 16.59 13.92
CA GLN A 84 -9.43 17.82 14.65
C GLN A 84 -10.24 19.00 14.13
N LEU A 85 -10.37 19.13 12.81
CA LEU A 85 -11.13 20.22 12.17
C LEU A 85 -12.65 20.08 12.37
N TYR A 86 -13.18 18.86 12.36
CA TYR A 86 -14.61 18.56 12.42
C TYR A 86 -14.95 17.57 13.55
N PRO A 87 -14.79 17.96 14.82
CA PRO A 87 -14.94 17.04 15.96
C PRO A 87 -16.37 16.51 16.15
N LYS A 88 -17.37 17.17 15.57
CA LYS A 88 -18.79 16.77 15.62
C LYS A 88 -19.19 15.78 14.51
N ARG A 89 -18.35 15.56 13.49
CA ARG A 89 -18.68 14.64 12.38
C ARG A 89 -18.61 13.19 12.84
N GLY A 90 -19.49 12.36 12.26
CA GLY A 90 -19.48 10.92 12.51
C GLY A 90 -18.21 10.26 11.99
N LEU A 91 -17.74 9.20 12.65
CA LEU A 91 -16.52 8.47 12.22
C LEU A 91 -16.63 7.96 10.77
N ARG A 92 -17.82 7.58 10.31
CA ARG A 92 -18.02 7.08 8.94
C ARG A 92 -17.86 8.18 7.90
N GLU A 93 -18.49 9.32 8.14
CA GLU A 93 -18.39 10.52 7.30
C GLU A 93 -16.95 11.02 7.24
N LEU A 94 -16.28 11.06 8.39
CA LEU A 94 -14.88 11.43 8.52
C LEU A 94 -13.95 10.61 7.61
N PHE A 95 -14.07 9.27 7.66
CA PHE A 95 -13.24 8.39 6.84
C PHE A 95 -13.58 8.55 5.35
N ASN A 96 -14.86 8.66 5.00
CA ASN A 96 -15.30 8.84 3.62
C ASN A 96 -14.77 10.14 3.00
N ASP A 97 -14.90 11.26 3.72
CA ASP A 97 -14.38 12.56 3.29
C ASP A 97 -12.85 12.53 3.13
N SER A 98 -12.16 11.87 4.06
CA SER A 98 -10.69 11.75 4.01
C SER A 98 -10.22 10.91 2.83
N MET A 99 -10.92 9.82 2.51
CA MET A 99 -10.65 9.00 1.33
C MET A 99 -10.87 9.80 0.04
N ASN A 100 -11.98 10.53 -0.06
CA ASN A 100 -12.27 11.36 -1.23
C ASN A 100 -11.24 12.48 -1.42
N ALA A 101 -10.79 13.12 -0.33
CA ALA A 101 -9.76 14.16 -0.39
C ALA A 101 -8.37 13.64 -0.80
N THR A 102 -8.08 12.36 -0.56
CA THR A 102 -6.80 11.74 -0.93
C THR A 102 -6.81 11.01 -2.26
N LEU A 103 -8.00 10.64 -2.75
CA LEU A 103 -8.19 9.84 -3.97
C LEU A 103 -7.45 10.42 -5.17
N THR A 104 -7.64 11.70 -5.48
CA THR A 104 -6.99 12.36 -6.63
C THR A 104 -5.47 12.28 -6.54
N ARG A 105 -4.91 12.48 -5.35
CA ARG A 105 -3.46 12.41 -5.13
C ARG A 105 -2.96 10.98 -5.34
N THR A 106 -3.60 10.00 -4.70
CA THR A 106 -3.21 8.58 -4.77
C THR A 106 -3.31 8.04 -6.20
N ILE A 107 -4.35 8.41 -6.94
CA ILE A 107 -4.48 8.04 -8.35
C ILE A 107 -3.37 8.68 -9.17
N ASN A 108 -3.07 9.97 -8.98
CA ASN A 108 -2.04 10.65 -9.75
C ASN A 108 -0.64 10.05 -9.50
N THR A 109 -0.29 9.76 -8.25
CA THR A 109 0.98 9.11 -7.91
C THR A 109 1.07 7.69 -8.45
N GLY A 110 -0.03 6.92 -8.38
CA GLY A 110 -0.14 5.60 -8.98
C GLY A 110 0.05 5.63 -10.49
N LEU A 111 -0.71 6.48 -11.19
CA LEU A 111 -0.64 6.62 -12.65
C LEU A 111 0.73 7.08 -13.14
N SER A 112 1.34 8.08 -12.48
CA SER A 112 2.69 8.52 -12.87
C SER A 112 3.72 7.40 -12.72
N THR A 113 3.59 6.58 -11.68
CA THR A 113 4.48 5.43 -11.45
C THR A 113 4.24 4.34 -12.50
N ILE A 114 2.98 4.03 -12.79
CA ILE A 114 2.59 3.06 -13.82
C ILE A 114 3.12 3.46 -15.20
N LEU A 115 3.08 4.75 -15.56
CA LEU A 115 3.62 5.23 -16.84
C LEU A 115 5.12 4.93 -16.99
N VAL A 116 5.91 5.21 -15.95
CA VAL A 116 7.35 4.90 -15.94
C VAL A 116 7.59 3.40 -16.00
N ILE A 117 6.84 2.62 -15.23
CA ILE A 117 6.90 1.16 -15.21
C ILE A 117 6.61 0.57 -16.61
N ILE A 118 5.57 1.05 -17.30
CA ILE A 118 5.22 0.59 -18.65
C ILE A 118 6.35 0.88 -19.64
N ALA A 119 6.93 2.08 -19.58
CA ALA A 119 8.08 2.42 -20.42
C ALA A 119 9.25 1.45 -20.20
N ILE A 120 9.56 1.13 -18.94
CA ILE A 120 10.65 0.19 -18.62
C ILE A 120 10.28 -1.26 -19.01
N LEU A 121 9.02 -1.67 -18.96
CA LEU A 121 8.62 -3.00 -19.43
C LEU A 121 8.87 -3.19 -20.93
N ILE A 122 8.61 -2.15 -21.73
CA ILE A 122 8.82 -2.17 -23.19
C ILE A 122 10.32 -2.10 -23.52
N PHE A 123 11.02 -1.11 -22.96
CA PHE A 123 12.39 -0.75 -23.35
C PHE A 123 13.50 -1.34 -22.45
N GLY A 124 13.16 -1.89 -21.28
CA GLY A 124 14.12 -2.42 -20.32
C GLY A 124 14.64 -3.82 -20.69
N GLY A 125 15.78 -4.20 -20.10
CA GLY A 125 16.35 -5.55 -20.21
C GLY A 125 15.66 -6.56 -19.29
N ASP A 126 15.91 -7.86 -19.49
CA ASP A 126 15.17 -8.94 -18.83
C ASP A 126 15.27 -8.92 -17.29
N ALA A 127 16.45 -8.61 -16.74
CA ALA A 127 16.65 -8.48 -15.29
C ALA A 127 15.82 -7.34 -14.67
N VAL A 128 15.55 -6.26 -15.42
CA VAL A 128 14.76 -5.11 -14.92
C VAL A 128 13.27 -5.33 -15.17
N ARG A 129 12.90 -6.05 -16.24
CA ARG A 129 11.50 -6.37 -16.56
C ARG A 129 10.83 -7.17 -15.45
N SER A 130 11.50 -8.18 -14.90
CA SER A 130 10.97 -8.98 -13.79
C SER A 130 10.70 -8.12 -12.53
N PHE A 131 11.65 -7.24 -12.18
CA PHE A 131 11.53 -6.27 -11.10
C PHE A 131 10.33 -5.33 -11.29
N VAL A 132 10.26 -4.71 -12.46
CA VAL A 132 9.27 -3.69 -12.78
C VAL A 132 7.87 -4.32 -12.94
N PHE A 133 7.80 -5.57 -13.36
CA PHE A 133 6.55 -6.33 -13.38
C PHE A 133 6.00 -6.60 -11.98
N ALA A 134 6.85 -7.03 -11.04
CA ALA A 134 6.45 -7.17 -9.64
C ALA A 134 5.98 -5.81 -9.06
N MET A 135 6.71 -4.73 -9.36
CA MET A 135 6.34 -3.35 -8.99
C MET A 135 4.98 -2.93 -9.58
N LEU A 136 4.69 -3.27 -10.84
CA LEU A 136 3.41 -2.95 -11.49
C LEU A 136 2.24 -3.53 -10.70
N ILE A 137 2.33 -4.83 -10.38
CA ILE A 137 1.31 -5.51 -9.58
C ILE A 137 1.18 -4.83 -8.20
N GLY A 138 2.31 -4.56 -7.56
CA GLY A 138 2.36 -3.95 -6.25
C GLY A 138 1.76 -2.54 -6.19
N VAL A 139 2.01 -1.70 -7.20
CA VAL A 139 1.44 -0.35 -7.27
C VAL A 139 -0.06 -0.42 -7.46
N VAL A 140 -0.55 -1.25 -8.39
CA VAL A 140 -1.99 -1.40 -8.65
C VAL A 140 -2.71 -1.91 -7.40
N VAL A 141 -2.22 -2.99 -6.80
CA VAL A 141 -2.84 -3.57 -5.59
C VAL A 141 -2.70 -2.61 -4.41
N GLY A 142 -1.53 -2.02 -4.19
CA GLY A 142 -1.26 -1.11 -3.07
C GLY A 142 -2.13 0.14 -3.09
N THR A 143 -2.35 0.72 -4.28
CA THR A 143 -3.27 1.84 -4.45
C THR A 143 -4.70 1.44 -4.09
N VAL A 144 -5.17 0.27 -4.53
CA VAL A 144 -6.51 -0.22 -4.17
C VAL A 144 -6.62 -0.53 -2.67
N THR A 145 -5.66 -1.25 -2.08
CA THR A 145 -5.74 -1.65 -0.67
C THR A 145 -5.60 -0.47 0.28
N SER A 146 -4.88 0.60 -0.10
CA SER A 146 -4.75 1.81 0.72
C SER A 146 -6.12 2.46 1.01
N LEU A 147 -7.00 2.52 0.01
CA LEU A 147 -8.33 3.13 0.12
C LEU A 147 -9.38 2.12 0.57
N PHE A 148 -9.41 0.92 -0.03
CA PHE A 148 -10.52 -0.02 0.13
C PHE A 148 -10.29 -1.08 1.23
N VAL A 149 -9.07 -1.23 1.74
CA VAL A 149 -8.77 -2.17 2.84
C VAL A 149 -8.33 -1.42 4.09
N ALA A 150 -7.30 -0.58 3.99
CA ALA A 150 -6.69 0.04 5.16
C ALA A 150 -7.68 0.95 5.90
N ALA A 151 -8.42 1.80 5.19
CA ALA A 151 -9.40 2.71 5.79
C ALA A 151 -10.60 1.98 6.44
N PRO A 152 -11.28 1.01 5.79
CA PRO A 152 -12.36 0.26 6.44
C PRO A 152 -11.91 -0.60 7.63
N VAL A 153 -10.72 -1.21 7.56
CA VAL A 153 -10.18 -1.99 8.68
C VAL A 153 -9.86 -1.07 9.86
N ALA A 154 -9.21 0.08 9.60
CA ALA A 154 -8.92 1.07 10.64
C ALA A 154 -10.21 1.66 11.25
N TYR A 155 -11.24 1.89 10.45
CA TYR A 155 -12.57 2.32 10.92
C TYR A 155 -13.16 1.29 11.90
N LYS A 156 -13.20 0.01 11.53
CA LYS A 156 -13.74 -1.06 12.39
C LYS A 156 -12.96 -1.18 13.71
N MET A 157 -11.63 -1.10 13.66
CA MET A 157 -10.79 -1.18 14.87
C MET A 157 -10.97 0.05 15.77
N THR A 158 -11.09 1.24 15.18
CA THR A 158 -11.31 2.49 15.93
C THR A 158 -12.68 2.51 16.59
N LEU A 159 -13.72 1.99 15.92
CA LEU A 159 -15.05 1.83 16.47
C LEU A 159 -15.03 0.89 17.69
N LYS A 160 -14.37 -0.27 17.57
CA LYS A 160 -14.26 -1.25 18.66
C LYS A 160 -13.52 -0.70 19.89
N SER A 161 -12.51 0.15 19.67
CA SER A 161 -11.77 0.81 20.76
C SER A 161 -12.53 1.93 21.46
N LYS A 162 -13.63 2.44 20.89
CA LYS A 162 -14.51 3.46 21.52
C LYS A 162 -15.66 2.85 22.33
N ILE A 163 -15.94 1.56 22.11
CA ILE A 163 -17.02 0.80 22.76
C ILE A 163 -16.51 0.13 24.05
N LYS A 164 -15.20 -0.04 24.21
CA LYS A 164 -14.54 -0.36 25.48
C LYS A 164 -14.22 0.92 26.24
#